data_AF-A0A5C8RT84-F1
#
_entry.id   AF-A0A5C8RT84-F1
#
_cell.length_a   1.000
_cell.length_b   1.000
_cell.length_c   1.000
_cell.angle_alpha   90.00
_cell.angle_beta   90.00
_cell.angle_gamma   90.00
#
_symmetry.space_group_name_H-M   'P 1'
#
loop_
_entity.id
_entity.type
_entity.pdbx_description
1 polymer ?
#
loop_
_entity_poly.entity_id
_entity_poly.type
_entity_poly.pdbx_seq_one_letter_code
_entity_poly.pdbx_strand_id
1 'polypeptide(L)'
;LREGAELVLFLYGLVASGASGADLQAGALAGVGAGVVLSGISYFGLASIPSRYVFSVTSALIIFLAAGLAAQAAQFLSNAGIVTGLDQILWNSSGLIPENGWPGRVLHALVGYTDRPTVLQGIVYVGTILVMVGLMQMTAQNKRRALRTA
;
A
#
# COMPACT_ATOMS: atom_id res chain seq x y z
N LEU A 1 13.77 17.95 -17.46
CA LEU A 1 15.03 18.34 -18.14
C LEU A 1 16.20 17.43 -17.75
N ARG A 2 16.25 16.95 -16.49
CA ARG A 2 17.27 16.00 -16.00
C ARG A 2 17.29 14.68 -16.79
N GLU A 3 16.12 14.11 -17.01
CA GLU A 3 15.91 12.81 -17.66
C GLU A 3 16.33 12.88 -19.14
N GLY A 4 16.15 14.04 -19.78
CA GLY A 4 16.61 14.28 -21.15
C GLY A 4 18.14 14.37 -21.24
N ALA A 5 18.80 15.01 -20.27
CA ALA A 5 20.26 15.08 -20.23
C ALA A 5 20.89 13.70 -19.96
N GLU A 6 20.30 12.90 -19.07
CA GLU A 6 20.72 11.51 -18.81
C GLU A 6 20.61 10.63 -20.06
N LEU A 7 19.51 10.77 -20.83
CA LEU A 7 19.33 10.05 -22.09
C LEU A 7 20.37 10.44 -23.14
N VAL A 8 20.69 11.73 -23.30
CA VAL A 8 21.71 12.17 -24.27
C VAL A 8 23.09 11.64 -23.88
N LEU A 9 23.45 11.66 -22.59
CA LEU A 9 24.73 11.12 -22.10
C LEU A 9 24.81 9.60 -22.28
N PHE A 10 23.71 8.87 -22.06
CA PHE A 10 23.65 7.42 -22.28
C PHE A 10 23.80 7.07 -23.77
N LEU A 11 23.11 7.79 -24.65
CA LEU A 11 23.18 7.62 -26.10
C LEU A 11 24.61 7.92 -26.61
N TYR A 12 25.22 8.99 -26.10
CA TYR A 12 26.61 9.33 -26.39
C TYR A 12 27.58 8.24 -25.94
N GLY A 13 27.40 7.68 -24.74
CA GLY A 13 28.19 6.55 -24.26
C GLY A 13 28.05 5.29 -25.12
N LEU A 14 26.85 5.03 -25.66
CA LEU A 14 26.61 3.92 -26.59
C LEU A 14 27.38 4.10 -27.91
N VAL A 15 27.33 5.32 -28.47
CA VAL A 15 28.09 5.64 -29.70
C VAL A 15 29.59 5.54 -29.44
N ALA A 16 30.07 6.07 -28.32
CA ALA A 16 31.49 6.03 -27.94
C ALA A 16 32.01 4.60 -27.68
N SER A 17 31.12 3.66 -27.34
CA SER A 17 31.45 2.23 -27.18
C SER A 17 31.35 1.42 -28.48
N GLY A 18 31.08 2.08 -29.61
CA GLY A 18 31.09 1.47 -30.94
C GLY A 18 29.72 1.01 -31.46
N ALA A 19 28.62 1.39 -30.82
CA ALA A 19 27.28 1.09 -31.34
C ALA A 19 27.05 1.80 -32.68
N SER A 20 26.55 1.07 -33.69
CA SER A 20 26.24 1.66 -34.99
C SER A 20 24.93 2.45 -34.93
N GLY A 21 24.76 3.43 -35.82
CA GLY A 21 23.52 4.21 -35.90
C GLY A 21 22.27 3.35 -36.15
N ALA A 22 22.43 2.21 -36.84
CA ALA A 22 21.37 1.25 -37.05
C ALA A 22 20.97 0.52 -35.76
N ASP A 23 21.94 0.13 -34.92
CA ASP A 23 21.68 -0.52 -33.62
C ASP A 23 20.96 0.43 -32.66
N LEU A 24 21.35 1.71 -32.66
CA LEU A 24 20.70 2.76 -31.88
C LEU A 24 19.24 2.98 -32.31
N GLN A 25 18.97 3.04 -33.62
CA GLN A 25 17.61 3.19 -34.13
C GLN A 25 16.75 1.97 -33.83
N ALA A 26 17.29 0.76 -34.03
CA ALA A 26 16.59 -0.49 -33.74
C ALA A 26 16.26 -0.61 -32.25
N GLY A 27 17.23 -0.30 -31.37
CA GLY A 27 17.02 -0.29 -29.92
C GLY A 27 16.01 0.76 -29.46
N ALA A 28 16.05 1.96 -30.03
CA ALA A 28 15.09 3.01 -29.73
C ALA A 28 13.65 2.62 -30.13
N LEU A 29 13.46 2.10 -31.34
CA LEU A 29 12.16 1.63 -31.83
C LEU A 29 11.65 0.45 -31.01
N ALA A 30 12.51 -0.51 -30.68
CA ALA A 30 12.17 -1.64 -29.82
C ALA A 30 11.77 -1.18 -28.41
N GLY A 31 12.50 -0.21 -27.84
CA GLY A 31 12.20 0.37 -26.53
C GLY A 31 10.86 1.11 -26.51
N VAL A 32 10.58 1.93 -27.53
CA VAL A 32 9.27 2.59 -27.67
C VAL A 32 8.17 1.55 -27.85
N GLY A 33 8.38 0.53 -28.68
CA GLY A 33 7.42 -0.56 -28.87
C GLY A 33 7.11 -1.29 -27.57
N ALA A 34 8.14 -1.68 -26.81
CA ALA A 34 7.99 -2.32 -25.51
C ALA A 34 7.26 -1.40 -24.51
N GLY A 35 7.58 -0.10 -24.51
CA GLY A 35 6.92 0.89 -23.69
C GLY A 35 5.42 1.04 -24.00
N VAL A 36 5.06 1.08 -25.29
CA VAL A 36 3.66 1.11 -25.74
C VAL A 36 2.92 -0.16 -25.33
N VAL A 37 3.54 -1.34 -25.48
CA VAL A 37 2.94 -2.62 -25.08
C VAL A 37 2.72 -2.66 -23.56
N LEU A 38 3.74 -2.34 -22.76
CA LEU A 38 3.66 -2.37 -21.30
C LEU A 38 2.66 -1.34 -20.76
N SER A 39 2.68 -0.12 -21.29
CA SER A 39 1.70 0.92 -20.91
C SER A 39 0.28 0.52 -21.33
N GLY A 40 0.10 -0.07 -22.51
CA GLY A 40 -1.18 -0.60 -22.97
C GLY A 40 -1.71 -1.69 -22.04
N ILE A 41 -0.91 -2.72 -21.74
CA ILE A 41 -1.27 -3.79 -20.80
C ILE A 41 -1.66 -3.21 -19.44
N SER A 42 -0.88 -2.26 -18.93
CA SER A 42 -1.15 -1.64 -17.63
C SER A 42 -2.43 -0.82 -17.64
N TYR A 43 -2.67 -0.04 -18.70
CA TYR A 43 -3.85 0.80 -18.86
C TYR A 43 -5.12 -0.05 -19.02
N PHE A 44 -5.13 -1.01 -19.94
CA PHE A 44 -6.28 -1.89 -20.16
C PHE A 44 -6.49 -2.82 -18.97
N GLY A 45 -5.41 -3.30 -18.34
CA GLY A 45 -5.46 -4.05 -17.10
C GLY A 45 -6.20 -3.28 -16.01
N LEU A 46 -5.82 -2.02 -15.77
CA LEU A 46 -6.47 -1.18 -14.77
C LEU A 46 -7.91 -0.79 -15.17
N ALA A 47 -8.14 -0.44 -16.44
CA ALA A 47 -9.45 -0.08 -16.97
C ALA A 47 -10.45 -1.24 -16.93
N SER A 48 -9.97 -2.48 -16.99
CA SER A 48 -10.81 -3.67 -16.88
C SER A 48 -11.33 -3.93 -15.45
N ILE A 49 -10.72 -3.31 -14.43
CA ILE A 49 -11.09 -3.53 -13.03
C ILE A 49 -12.37 -2.75 -12.71
N PRO A 50 -13.47 -3.44 -12.31
CA PRO A 50 -14.68 -2.75 -11.91
C PRO A 50 -14.44 -1.81 -10.72
N SER A 51 -14.98 -0.59 -10.80
CA SER A 51 -14.81 0.46 -9.77
C SER A 51 -15.17 0.00 -8.35
N ARG A 52 -16.10 -0.97 -8.23
CA ARG A 52 -16.47 -1.59 -6.95
C ARG A 52 -15.27 -2.20 -6.21
N TYR A 53 -14.34 -2.83 -6.93
CA TYR A 53 -13.17 -3.46 -6.31
C TYR A 53 -12.12 -2.43 -5.95
N VAL A 54 -11.87 -1.45 -6.82
CA VAL A 54 -10.93 -0.36 -6.53
C VAL A 54 -11.35 0.35 -5.24
N PHE A 55 -12.62 0.73 -5.13
CA PHE A 55 -13.14 1.42 -3.95
C PHE A 55 -13.17 0.53 -2.70
N SER A 56 -13.50 -0.76 -2.85
CA SER A 56 -13.50 -1.69 -1.72
C SER A 56 -12.09 -1.95 -1.18
N VAL A 57 -11.10 -2.10 -2.06
CA VAL A 57 -9.71 -2.34 -1.67
C VAL A 57 -9.11 -1.09 -1.05
N THR A 58 -9.32 0.10 -1.63
CA THR A 58 -8.82 1.35 -1.02
C THR A 58 -9.48 1.62 0.33
N SER A 59 -10.79 1.39 0.45
CA SER A 59 -11.48 1.51 1.75
C SER A 59 -10.90 0.54 2.78
N ALA A 60 -10.66 -0.73 2.41
CA ALA A 60 -10.05 -1.70 3.29
C ALA A 60 -8.64 -1.27 3.73
N LEU A 61 -7.80 -0.80 2.80
CA LEU A 61 -6.47 -0.27 3.11
C LEU A 61 -6.52 0.92 4.07
N ILE A 62 -7.45 1.85 3.87
CA ILE A 62 -7.64 3.01 4.76
C ILE A 62 -8.07 2.56 6.16
N ILE A 63 -8.96 1.56 6.26
CA ILE A 63 -9.38 0.99 7.56
C ILE A 63 -8.19 0.36 8.28
N PHE A 64 -7.37 -0.44 7.59
CA PHE A 64 -6.17 -1.04 8.17
C PHE A 64 -5.14 0.02 8.61
N LEU A 65 -4.91 1.04 7.78
CA LEU A 65 -4.05 2.16 8.10
C LEU A 65 -4.53 2.89 9.37
N ALA A 66 -5.82 3.20 9.45
CA ALA A 66 -6.42 3.88 10.59
C ALA A 66 -6.32 3.04 11.87
N ALA A 67 -6.55 1.73 11.79
CA ALA A 67 -6.39 0.81 12.90
C ALA A 67 -4.93 0.76 13.39
N GLY A 68 -3.96 0.73 12.46
CA GLY A 68 -2.54 0.79 12.79
C GLY A 68 -2.15 2.06 13.53
N LEU A 69 -2.60 3.22 13.05
CA LEU A 69 -2.37 4.51 13.71
C LEU A 69 -3.04 4.59 15.09
N ALA A 70 -4.25 4.04 15.23
CA ALA A 70 -4.94 3.98 16.53
C ALA A 70 -4.19 3.11 17.54
N ALA A 71 -3.68 1.94 17.11
CA ALA A 71 -2.86 1.08 17.95
C ALA A 71 -1.55 1.77 18.37
N GLN A 72 -0.88 2.48 17.46
CA GLN A 72 0.30 3.28 17.80
C GLN A 72 -0.01 4.38 18.82
N ALA A 73 -1.13 5.10 18.65
CA ALA A 73 -1.57 6.11 19.61
C ALA A 73 -1.85 5.52 20.99
N ALA A 74 -2.47 4.32 21.04
CA ALA A 74 -2.70 3.61 22.29
C ALA A 74 -1.38 3.20 22.98
N GLN A 75 -0.36 2.84 22.20
CA GLN A 75 0.96 2.57 22.75
C GLN A 75 1.62 3.81 23.32
N PHE A 76 1.50 4.98 22.68
CA PHE A 76 1.98 6.23 23.25
C PHE A 76 1.27 6.55 24.58
N LEU A 77 -0.01 6.21 24.70
CA LEU A 77 -0.79 6.40 25.92
C LEU A 77 -0.36 5.47 27.06
N SER A 78 -0.05 4.21 26.74
CA SER A 78 0.55 3.25 27.68
C SER A 78 1.96 3.70 28.11
N ASN A 79 2.81 4.12 27.17
CA ASN A 79 4.16 4.62 27.46
C ASN A 79 4.13 5.89 28.34
N ALA A 80 3.07 6.70 28.25
CA ALA A 80 2.85 7.87 29.11
C ALA A 80 2.35 7.51 30.52
N GLY A 81 2.12 6.24 30.82
CA GLY A 81 1.63 5.76 32.11
C GLY A 81 0.13 5.97 32.35
N ILE A 82 -0.62 6.41 31.34
CA ILE A 82 -2.07 6.66 31.46
C ILE A 82 -2.87 5.35 31.45
N VAL A 83 -2.44 4.38 30.64
CA VAL A 83 -3.01 3.04 30.61
C VAL A 83 -1.98 2.07 31.14
N THR A 84 -2.17 1.60 32.38
CA THR A 84 -1.28 0.64 33.05
C THR A 84 -2.02 -0.68 33.24
N GLY A 85 -1.49 -1.78 32.69
CA GLY A 85 -2.02 -3.13 32.91
C GLY A 85 -2.22 -4.01 31.66
N LEU A 86 -2.14 -3.43 30.45
CA LEU A 86 -2.30 -4.16 29.18
C LEU A 86 -1.01 -4.20 28.34
N ASP A 87 0.15 -3.97 28.98
CA ASP A 87 1.47 -3.90 28.33
C ASP A 87 2.07 -5.29 28.04
N GLN A 88 1.32 -6.35 28.38
CA GLN A 88 1.73 -7.72 28.08
C GLN A 88 1.83 -7.91 26.57
N ILE A 89 2.84 -8.65 26.14
CA ILE A 89 3.04 -9.01 24.73
C ILE A 89 1.97 -10.04 24.35
N LEU A 90 1.17 -9.74 23.33
CA LEU A 90 0.09 -10.61 22.86
C LEU A 90 0.62 -11.83 22.09
N TRP A 91 1.57 -11.61 21.18
CA TRP A 91 2.27 -12.67 20.46
C TRP A 91 3.70 -12.24 20.11
N ASN A 92 4.56 -13.19 19.74
CA ASN A 92 5.88 -12.91 19.17
C ASN A 92 6.00 -13.50 17.75
N SER A 93 5.97 -12.63 16.73
CA SER A 93 6.11 -13.02 15.32
C SER A 93 7.50 -12.70 14.74
N SER A 94 8.45 -12.31 15.59
CA SER A 94 9.81 -11.90 15.18
C SER A 94 10.60 -13.02 14.49
N GLY A 95 10.24 -14.27 14.71
CA GLY A 95 10.88 -15.44 14.09
C GLY A 95 10.45 -15.73 12.65
N LEU A 96 9.30 -15.22 12.21
CA LEU A 96 8.77 -15.45 10.85
C LEU A 96 8.92 -14.22 9.96
N ILE A 97 8.58 -13.03 10.47
CA ILE A 97 8.67 -11.77 9.72
C ILE A 97 9.31 -10.71 10.62
N PRO A 98 10.62 -10.49 10.49
CA PRO A 98 11.31 -9.43 11.20
C PRO A 98 10.78 -8.06 10.75
N GLU A 99 10.39 -7.21 11.70
CA GLU A 99 9.90 -5.86 11.43
C GLU A 99 10.97 -4.97 10.76
N ASN A 100 12.25 -5.25 11.03
CA ASN A 100 13.40 -4.55 10.43
C ASN A 100 13.66 -4.92 8.95
N GLY A 101 13.05 -6.00 8.44
CA GLY A 101 13.13 -6.37 7.04
C GLY A 101 12.39 -5.38 6.13
N TRP A 102 12.78 -5.29 4.85
CA TRP A 102 12.00 -4.50 3.88
C TRP A 102 10.52 -4.92 3.78
N PRO A 103 10.12 -6.22 3.91
CA PRO A 103 8.71 -6.60 3.90
C PRO A 103 8.00 -6.16 5.18
N GLY A 104 8.69 -6.27 6.33
CA GLY A 104 8.19 -5.87 7.64
C GLY A 104 7.88 -4.37 7.70
N ARG A 105 8.77 -3.52 7.16
CA ARG A 105 8.55 -2.06 7.08
C ARG A 105 7.35 -1.69 6.20
N VAL A 106 7.15 -2.38 5.08
CA VAL A 106 5.97 -2.15 4.23
C VAL A 106 4.70 -2.58 4.95
N LEU A 107 4.70 -3.73 5.63
CA LEU A 107 3.56 -4.19 6.43
C LEU A 107 3.27 -3.27 7.61
N HIS A 108 4.31 -2.76 8.27
CA HIS A 108 4.18 -1.78 9.34
C HIS A 108 3.53 -0.49 8.81
N ALA A 109 4.00 0.01 7.67
CA ALA A 109 3.48 1.23 7.07
C ALA A 109 2.02 1.10 6.56
N LEU A 110 1.66 -0.05 5.99
CA LEU A 110 0.34 -0.26 5.38
C LEU A 110 -0.72 -0.77 6.36
N VAL A 111 -0.32 -1.62 7.31
CA VAL A 111 -1.24 -2.40 8.15
C VAL A 111 -1.02 -2.12 9.63
N GLY A 112 0.06 -1.41 10.01
CA GLY A 112 0.42 -1.22 11.42
C GLY A 112 0.98 -2.49 12.07
N TYR A 113 1.56 -3.39 11.27
CA TYR A 113 2.17 -4.62 11.78
C TYR A 113 3.35 -4.31 12.71
N THR A 114 3.33 -4.89 13.91
CA THR A 114 4.46 -4.89 14.85
C THR A 114 4.80 -6.33 15.22
N ASP A 115 6.09 -6.63 15.35
CA ASP A 115 6.59 -7.99 15.65
C ASP A 115 6.25 -8.48 17.07
N ARG A 116 6.00 -7.55 17.99
CA ARG A 116 5.63 -7.76 19.39
C ARG A 116 4.48 -6.84 19.81
N PRO A 117 3.25 -7.07 19.32
CA PRO A 117 2.13 -6.21 19.68
C PRO A 117 1.76 -6.40 21.15
N THR A 118 1.41 -5.31 21.83
CA THR A 118 0.83 -5.38 23.19
C THR A 118 -0.64 -5.78 23.12
N VAL A 119 -1.20 -6.31 24.23
CA VAL A 119 -2.63 -6.64 24.31
C VAL A 119 -3.48 -5.38 24.05
N LEU A 120 -3.05 -4.22 24.56
CA LEU A 120 -3.71 -2.94 24.32
C LEU A 120 -3.76 -2.60 22.82
N GLN A 121 -2.62 -2.68 22.13
CA GLN A 121 -2.54 -2.43 20.70
C GLN A 121 -3.47 -3.36 19.92
N GLY A 122 -3.48 -4.65 20.24
CA GLY A 122 -4.34 -5.64 19.57
C GLY A 122 -5.83 -5.34 19.75
N ILE A 123 -6.27 -5.00 20.96
CA ILE A 123 -7.66 -4.64 21.25
C ILE A 123 -8.07 -3.38 20.48
N VAL A 124 -7.24 -2.33 20.53
CA VAL A 124 -7.53 -1.07 19.84
C VAL A 124 -7.58 -1.29 18.34
N TYR A 125 -6.64 -2.05 17.78
CA TYR A 125 -6.60 -2.38 16.36
C TYR A 125 -7.87 -3.08 15.88
N VAL A 126 -8.25 -4.19 16.51
CA VAL A 126 -9.45 -4.95 16.16
C VAL A 126 -10.71 -4.12 16.42
N GLY A 127 -10.75 -3.37 17.51
CA GLY A 127 -11.85 -2.46 17.86
C GLY A 127 -12.07 -1.40 16.78
N THR A 128 -11.00 -0.74 16.31
CA THR A 128 -11.09 0.26 15.23
C THR A 128 -11.63 -0.35 13.94
N ILE A 129 -11.15 -1.55 13.56
CA ILE A 129 -11.65 -2.25 12.37
C ILE A 129 -13.15 -2.56 12.50
N LEU A 130 -13.56 -3.15 13.63
CA LEU A 130 -14.96 -3.53 13.85
C LEU A 130 -15.89 -2.31 13.84
N VAL A 131 -15.48 -1.20 14.46
CA VAL A 131 -16.25 0.05 14.48
C VAL A 131 -16.37 0.63 13.07
N MET A 132 -15.27 0.76 12.33
CA MET A 132 -15.28 1.31 10.97
C MET A 132 -16.11 0.45 10.01
N VAL A 133 -15.92 -0.86 10.04
CA VAL A 133 -16.67 -1.80 9.19
C VAL A 133 -18.15 -1.79 9.58
N GLY A 134 -18.47 -1.77 10.88
CA GLY A 134 -19.85 -1.67 11.37
C GLY A 134 -20.56 -0.40 10.87
N LEU A 135 -19.93 0.76 11.02
CA LEU A 135 -20.46 2.04 10.53
C LEU A 135 -20.64 2.06 9.00
N MET A 136 -19.69 1.48 8.27
CA MET A 136 -19.77 1.36 6.81
C MET A 136 -20.95 0.47 6.38
N GLN A 137 -21.19 -0.64 7.07
CA GLN A 137 -22.33 -1.51 6.78
C GLN A 137 -23.66 -0.86 7.13
N MET A 138 -23.75 -0.17 8.27
CA MET A 138 -24.97 0.54 8.70
C MET A 138 -25.38 1.61 7.67
N THR A 139 -24.43 2.40 7.19
CA THR A 139 -24.69 3.43 6.18
C THR A 139 -25.06 2.84 4.81
N ALA A 140 -24.42 1.74 4.41
CA ALA A 140 -24.76 1.02 3.17
C ALA A 140 -26.17 0.42 3.21
N GLN A 141 -26.61 -0.11 4.37
CA GLN A 141 -27.95 -0.67 4.56
C GLN A 141 -29.04 0.42 4.49
N ASN A 142 -28.80 1.60 5.06
CA ASN A 142 -29.75 2.72 5.00
C ASN A 142 -30.00 3.19 3.55
N LYS A 143 -28.95 3.28 2.72
CA LYS A 143 -29.12 3.61 1.28
C LYS A 143 -29.99 2.58 0.54
N ARG A 144 -29.82 1.29 0.83
CA ARG A 144 -30.61 0.22 0.19
C ARG A 144 -32.08 0.22 0.63
N ARG A 145 -32.37 0.61 1.87
CA ARG A 145 -33.75 0.71 2.38
C ARG A 145 -34.50 1.89 1.75
N ALA A 146 -33.87 3.05 1.63
CA ALA A 146 -34.47 4.25 1.03
C ALA A 146 -34.89 4.05 -0.45
N LEU A 147 -34.13 3.25 -1.20
CA LEU A 147 -34.42 2.95 -2.61
C LEU A 147 -35.54 1.92 -2.82
N ARG A 148 -35.95 1.16 -1.79
CA ARG A 148 -37.07 0.20 -1.89
C ARG A 148 -38.43 0.81 -1.55
N THR A 149 -38.42 2.02 -0.98
CA THR A 149 -39.62 2.76 -0.56
C THR A 149 -39.99 3.90 -1.49
N ALA A 150 -39.21 4.12 -2.56
CA ALA A 150 -39.47 5.07 -3.64
C ALA A 150 -39.93 4.32 -4.89
#